data_AF-A0A672RHI3-F1
#
_entry.id   AF-A0A672RHI3-F1
#
_cell.length_a   1.000
_cell.length_b   1.000
_cell.length_c   1.000
_cell.angle_alpha   90.00
_cell.angle_beta   90.00
_cell.angle_gamma   90.00
#
_symmetry.space_group_name_H-M   'P 1'
#
loop_
_entity.id
_entity.type
_entity.pdbx_description
1 polymer ?
#
loop_
_entity_poly.entity_id
_entity_poly.type
_entity_poly.pdbx_seq_one_letter_code
_entity_poly.pdbx_strand_id
1 'polypeptide(L)'
;MIRRGSGIIATVSSVAGFVGAPLATGYAASKHAVQGFFNSLRTELADYPNITISTICPGPVISTIVQNAFTEELAMLTPPLSSELLSEELFTLATII
;
A
#
# COMPACT_ATOMS: atom_id res chain seq x y z
N MET A 1 -12.24 -21.34 0.93
CA MET A 1 -10.99 -22.04 1.34
C MET A 1 -11.24 -23.04 2.47
N ILE A 2 -12.03 -22.70 3.50
CA ILE A 2 -12.38 -23.60 4.63
C ILE A 2 -12.88 -24.99 4.17
N ARG A 3 -13.90 -25.07 3.31
CA ARG A 3 -14.40 -26.37 2.78
C ARG A 3 -13.32 -27.19 2.07
N ARG A 4 -12.36 -26.53 1.41
CA ARG A 4 -11.24 -27.16 0.72
C ARG A 4 -10.11 -27.55 1.70
N GLY A 5 -10.11 -27.01 2.90
CA GLY A 5 -9.09 -27.25 3.92
C GLY A 5 -7.73 -26.61 3.61
N SER A 6 -7.60 -25.77 2.57
CA SER A 6 -6.33 -25.13 2.21
C SER A 6 -6.47 -23.90 1.30
N GLY A 7 -5.49 -23.01 1.39
CA GLY A 7 -5.32 -21.89 0.46
C GLY A 7 -4.40 -20.79 0.98
N ILE A 8 -4.09 -19.84 0.09
CA ILE A 8 -3.31 -18.65 0.43
C ILE A 8 -4.11 -17.43 0.02
N ILE A 9 -4.22 -16.47 0.94
CA ILE A 9 -4.74 -15.13 0.66
C ILE A 9 -3.53 -14.20 0.63
N ALA A 10 -3.24 -13.66 -0.56
CA ALA A 10 -2.22 -12.63 -0.75
C ALA A 10 -2.91 -11.28 -0.94
N THR A 11 -2.56 -10.30 -0.11
CA THR A 11 -3.13 -8.95 -0.14
C THR A 11 -2.04 -7.90 -0.23
N VAL A 12 -2.35 -6.73 -0.81
CA VAL A 12 -1.40 -5.64 -1.01
C VAL A 12 -1.80 -4.43 -0.19
N SER A 13 -1.01 -4.14 0.84
CA SER A 13 -1.09 -2.91 1.62
C SER A 13 -0.07 -1.88 1.08
N SER A 14 0.68 -1.22 1.97
CA SER A 14 1.74 -0.25 1.71
C SER A 14 2.54 -0.05 3.01
N VAL A 15 3.75 0.48 2.91
CA VAL A 15 4.44 1.11 4.06
C VAL A 15 3.55 2.16 4.75
N ALA A 16 2.67 2.82 3.99
CA ALA A 16 1.67 3.76 4.51
C ALA A 16 0.61 3.11 5.42
N GLY A 17 0.57 1.77 5.49
CA GLY A 17 -0.26 1.02 6.42
C GLY A 17 0.33 0.87 7.82
N PHE A 18 1.55 1.37 8.04
CA PHE A 18 2.23 1.41 9.35
C PHE A 18 2.57 2.82 9.79
N VAL A 19 2.94 3.68 8.84
CA VAL A 19 3.34 5.07 9.08
C VAL A 19 2.58 6.01 8.15
N GLY A 20 2.19 7.18 8.64
CA GLY A 20 1.51 8.19 7.82
C GLY A 20 2.49 9.00 6.97
N ALA A 21 2.03 9.50 5.83
CA ALA A 21 2.74 10.48 5.01
C ALA A 21 1.89 11.74 4.84
N PRO A 22 2.50 12.95 4.82
CA PRO A 22 1.79 14.20 4.54
C PRO A 22 0.98 14.12 3.24
N LEU A 23 -0.16 14.81 3.20
CA LEU A 23 -1.08 14.88 2.05
C LEU A 23 -1.70 13.54 1.61
N ALA A 24 -1.40 12.43 2.28
CA ALA A 24 -1.88 11.09 1.97
C ALA A 24 -2.82 10.51 3.03
N THR A 25 -3.50 11.34 3.84
CA THR A 25 -4.30 10.91 5.00
C THR A 25 -5.32 9.80 4.66
N GLY A 26 -6.11 10.00 3.60
CA GLY A 26 -7.10 8.99 3.18
C GLY A 26 -6.46 7.69 2.71
N TYR A 27 -5.34 7.80 1.98
CA TYR A 27 -4.58 6.63 1.53
C TYR A 27 -3.99 5.86 2.72
N ALA A 28 -3.30 6.54 3.65
CA ALA A 28 -2.72 5.93 4.84
C ALA A 28 -3.78 5.27 5.72
N ALA A 29 -4.93 5.93 5.94
CA ALA A 29 -6.06 5.35 6.67
C ALA A 29 -6.57 4.06 6.00
N SER A 30 -6.74 4.08 4.67
CA SER A 30 -7.17 2.89 3.92
C SER A 30 -6.18 1.73 4.07
N LYS A 31 -4.87 2.00 4.07
CA LYS A 31 -3.83 0.97 4.18
C LYS A 31 -3.68 0.43 5.60
N HIS A 32 -3.91 1.26 6.63
CA HIS A 32 -4.06 0.79 8.01
C HIS A 32 -5.28 -0.11 8.18
N ALA A 33 -6.42 0.24 7.56
CA ALA A 33 -7.63 -0.58 7.61
C ALA A 33 -7.39 -1.96 6.99
N VAL A 34 -6.66 -2.05 5.87
CA VAL A 34 -6.26 -3.33 5.28
C VAL A 34 -5.41 -4.15 6.26
N GLN A 35 -4.41 -3.53 6.92
CA GLN A 35 -3.58 -4.24 7.91
C GLN A 35 -4.43 -4.77 9.07
N GLY A 36 -5.27 -3.93 9.67
CA GLY A 36 -6.14 -4.29 10.78
C GLY A 36 -7.10 -5.43 10.41
N PHE A 37 -7.72 -5.35 9.24
CA PHE A 37 -8.65 -6.36 8.75
C PHE A 37 -7.97 -7.75 8.62
N PHE A 38 -6.84 -7.82 7.92
CA PHE A 38 -6.17 -9.09 7.69
C PHE A 38 -5.47 -9.64 8.95
N ASN A 39 -5.09 -8.77 9.89
CA ASN A 39 -4.61 -9.19 11.20
C ASN A 39 -5.72 -9.81 12.04
N SER A 40 -6.92 -9.20 12.07
CA SER A 40 -8.10 -9.79 12.71
C SER A 40 -8.45 -11.14 12.07
N LEU A 41 -8.57 -11.17 10.74
CA LEU A 41 -8.93 -12.37 10.01
C LEU A 41 -7.94 -13.52 10.24
N ARG A 42 -6.64 -13.22 10.41
CA ARG A 42 -5.63 -14.24 10.74
C ARG A 42 -5.95 -14.94 12.06
N THR A 43 -6.44 -14.22 13.07
CA THR A 43 -6.82 -14.80 14.37
C THR A 43 -8.08 -15.65 14.25
N GLU A 44 -9.05 -15.23 13.45
CA GLU A 44 -10.29 -15.98 13.18
C GLU A 44 -10.02 -17.30 12.43
N LEU A 45 -8.92 -17.36 11.67
CA LEU A 45 -8.50 -18.54 10.92
C LEU A 45 -7.50 -19.44 11.67
N ALA A 46 -7.26 -19.21 12.96
CA ALA A 46 -6.28 -19.96 13.75
C ALA A 46 -6.50 -21.49 13.73
N ASP A 47 -7.76 -21.94 13.67
CA ASP A 47 -8.13 -23.36 13.61
C ASP A 47 -7.89 -24.00 12.22
N TYR A 48 -7.48 -23.22 11.22
CA TYR A 48 -7.26 -23.66 9.85
C TYR A 48 -5.79 -23.47 9.44
N PRO A 49 -4.84 -24.29 9.95
CA PRO A 49 -3.40 -24.08 9.78
C PRO A 49 -2.92 -24.11 8.30
N ASN A 50 -3.71 -24.71 7.41
CA ASN A 50 -3.44 -24.80 5.98
C ASN A 50 -3.99 -23.61 5.17
N ILE A 51 -4.57 -22.60 5.84
CA ILE A 51 -5.01 -21.35 5.24
C ILE A 51 -4.09 -20.24 5.73
N THR A 52 -3.29 -19.68 4.83
CA THR A 52 -2.29 -18.67 5.17
C THR A 52 -2.67 -17.31 4.59
N ILE A 53 -2.42 -16.24 5.36
CA ILE A 53 -2.60 -14.86 4.92
C ILE A 53 -1.22 -14.18 4.84
N SER A 54 -0.88 -13.69 3.65
CA SER A 54 0.32 -12.90 3.39
C SER A 54 -0.05 -11.49 2.94
N THR A 55 0.54 -10.48 3.59
CA THR A 55 0.29 -9.07 3.30
C THR A 55 1.58 -8.44 2.80
N ILE A 56 1.59 -8.05 1.52
CA ILE A 56 2.72 -7.38 0.89
C ILE A 56 2.58 -5.88 1.16
N CYS A 57 3.67 -5.25 1.61
CA CYS A 57 3.68 -3.82 1.96
C CYS A 57 4.74 -3.08 1.14
N PRO A 58 4.44 -2.73 -0.12
CA PRO A 58 5.40 -2.02 -0.95
C PRO A 58 5.68 -0.61 -0.42
N GLY A 59 6.92 -0.17 -0.61
CA GLY A 59 7.29 1.25 -0.60
C GLY A 59 6.95 1.91 -1.95
N PRO A 60 7.70 2.95 -2.34
CA PRO A 60 7.59 3.51 -3.68
C PRO A 60 7.83 2.43 -4.75
N VAL A 61 6.91 2.33 -5.70
CA VAL A 61 6.98 1.37 -6.83
C VAL A 61 6.67 2.09 -8.13
N ILE A 62 7.43 1.78 -9.18
CA ILE A 62 7.20 2.33 -10.52
C ILE A 62 5.88 1.78 -11.04
N SER A 63 4.85 2.63 -11.08
CA SER A 63 3.50 2.27 -11.51
C SER A 63 2.71 3.51 -11.93
N THR A 64 1.55 3.31 -12.55
CA THR A 64 0.66 4.40 -12.97
C THR A 64 -0.26 4.90 -11.85
N ILE A 65 0.00 4.53 -10.58
CA ILE A 65 -0.92 4.81 -9.47
C ILE A 65 -1.10 6.30 -9.21
N VAL A 66 -0.05 7.10 -9.38
CA VAL A 66 -0.09 8.54 -9.17
C VAL A 66 -0.93 9.19 -10.28
N GLN A 67 -0.69 8.83 -11.54
CA GLN A 67 -1.47 9.34 -12.67
C GLN A 67 -2.95 8.97 -12.54
N ASN A 68 -3.26 7.77 -12.07
CA ASN A 68 -4.64 7.30 -11.90
C ASN A 68 -5.32 7.86 -10.63
N ALA A 69 -4.56 8.40 -9.67
CA ALA A 69 -5.10 8.95 -8.43
C ALA A 69 -5.68 10.35 -8.63
N PHE A 70 -5.24 11.08 -9.65
CA PHE A 70 -5.73 12.41 -9.97
C PHE A 70 -6.73 12.32 -11.14
N THR A 71 -7.87 12.99 -10.98
CA THR A 71 -8.91 13.10 -12.02
C THR A 71 -8.71 14.31 -12.94
N GLU A 72 -7.83 15.23 -12.55
CA GLU A 72 -7.43 16.39 -13.34
C GLU A 72 -6.06 16.17 -13.96
N GLU A 73 -5.85 16.71 -15.16
CA GLU A 73 -4.57 16.65 -15.84
C GLU A 73 -3.54 17.44 -15.03
N LEU A 74 -2.49 16.76 -14.56
CA LEU A 74 -1.39 17.38 -13.81
C LEU A 74 -0.49 18.25 -14.70
N ALA A 75 -1.05 18.91 -15.73
CA ALA A 75 -0.32 19.69 -16.72
C ALA A 75 0.29 20.99 -16.15
N MET A 76 -0.13 21.41 -14.95
CA MET A 76 0.25 22.71 -14.38
C MET A 76 1.29 22.65 -13.25
N LEU A 77 1.77 21.46 -12.86
CA LEU A 77 2.77 21.33 -11.77
C LEU A 77 4.09 20.67 -12.19
N THR A 78 4.24 20.34 -13.47
CA THR A 78 5.52 19.84 -14.00
C THR A 78 5.98 20.71 -15.19
N PRO A 79 6.93 21.65 -15.02
CA PRO A 79 8.02 21.72 -15.99
C PRO A 79 8.62 20.30 -16.14
N PRO A 80 9.31 19.95 -17.23
CA PRO A 80 9.79 18.59 -17.46
C PRO A 80 10.86 18.23 -16.42
N LEU A 81 10.42 17.86 -15.22
CA LEU A 81 11.22 17.34 -14.14
C LEU A 81 11.35 15.87 -14.50
N SER A 82 12.56 15.51 -14.92
CA SER A 82 12.94 14.15 -15.25
C SER A 82 12.43 13.20 -14.17
N SER A 83 12.03 12.00 -14.57
CA SER A 83 11.51 10.94 -13.68
C SER A 83 12.41 10.63 -12.48
N GLU A 84 13.66 11.11 -12.48
CA GLU A 84 14.63 11.07 -11.38
C GLU A 84 14.29 12.03 -10.23
N LEU A 85 13.71 13.21 -10.49
CA LEU A 85 13.40 14.20 -9.45
C LEU A 85 12.15 13.86 -8.62
N LEU A 86 11.15 13.23 -9.24
CA LEU A 86 10.00 12.69 -8.52
C LEU A 86 10.40 11.50 -7.63
N SER A 87 11.37 10.67 -8.07
CA SER A 87 11.93 9.66 -7.18
C SER A 87 12.68 10.31 -6.03
N GLU A 88 13.49 11.35 -6.25
CA GLU A 88 14.25 12.04 -5.20
C GLU A 88 13.36 12.78 -4.19
N GLU A 89 12.29 13.49 -4.59
CA GLU A 89 11.37 14.13 -3.63
C GLU A 89 10.55 13.10 -2.83
N LEU A 90 10.07 12.02 -3.46
CA LEU A 90 9.42 10.91 -2.75
C LEU A 90 10.41 10.12 -1.87
N PHE A 91 11.69 10.00 -2.26
CA PHE A 91 12.75 9.37 -1.44
C PHE A 91 13.15 10.25 -0.26
N THR A 92 13.23 11.57 -0.46
CA THR A 92 13.60 12.53 0.59
C THR A 92 12.52 12.60 1.66
N LEU A 93 11.24 12.54 1.28
CA LEU A 93 10.13 12.40 2.24
C LEU A 93 10.15 11.06 3.00
N ALA A 94 10.69 10.01 2.40
CA ALA A 94 10.81 8.67 2.99
C ALA A 94 12.09 8.45 3.82
N THR A 95 13.09 9.34 3.72
CA THR A 95 14.39 9.25 4.44
C THR A 95 14.38 10.05 5.76
N ILE A 96 13.29 10.76 6.06
CA ILE A 96 13.03 11.36 7.39
C ILE A 96 12.11 10.41 8.19
N ILE A 97 12.55 9.16 8.34
CA ILE A 97 12.13 8.13 9.30
C ILE A 97 13.20 7.04 9.32
#